data_AF-A0A7Y3M708-F1
#
_entry.id   AF-A0A7Y3M708-F1
#
_cell.length_a   1.000
_cell.length_b   1.000
_cell.length_c   1.000
_cell.angle_alpha   90.00
_cell.angle_beta   90.00
_cell.angle_gamma   90.00
#
_symmetry.space_group_name_H-M   'P 1'
#
loop_
_entity.id
_entity.type
_entity.pdbx_description
1 polymer ?
#
loop_
_entity_poly.entity_id
_entity_poly.type
_entity_poly.pdbx_seq_one_letter_code
_entity_poly.pdbx_strand_id
1 'polypeptide(L)'
;MTLQDLGAVGELLGGVAVLATLVYLALQIRQNTAMMTAQAVQASVDATQRVLLFRAEHPELRSIIRKARSVEQLTVDEIEALVSYLQAVFMNFQARFQHDQRGVFDASVNESYELILADYLRQPFVRRWWSFSRALYGESFRRHCDALLAAIDSGTAPPALD
;
A
#
# COMPACT_ATOMS: atom_id res chain seq x y z
N MET A 1 -14.55 -29.53 -56.26
CA MET A 1 -14.89 -28.70 -55.09
C MET A 1 -16.09 -27.85 -55.45
N THR A 2 -17.19 -28.05 -54.77
CA THR A 2 -18.40 -27.23 -54.89
C THR A 2 -18.23 -25.95 -54.07
N LEU A 3 -19.05 -24.92 -54.33
CA LEU A 3 -19.06 -23.69 -53.53
C LEU A 3 -19.27 -23.98 -52.03
N GLN A 4 -20.00 -25.06 -51.73
CA GLN A 4 -20.29 -25.53 -50.39
C GLN A 4 -19.04 -26.10 -49.69
N ASP A 5 -18.17 -26.80 -50.42
CA ASP A 5 -16.88 -27.30 -49.91
C ASP A 5 -15.94 -26.15 -49.56
N LEU A 6 -15.90 -25.08 -50.38
CA LEU A 6 -15.10 -23.88 -50.10
C LEU A 6 -15.64 -23.11 -48.87
N GLY A 7 -16.96 -23.04 -48.73
CA GLY A 7 -17.61 -22.42 -47.56
C GLY A 7 -17.23 -23.14 -46.25
N ALA A 8 -17.29 -24.47 -46.24
CA ALA A 8 -16.91 -25.27 -45.07
C ALA A 8 -15.43 -25.09 -44.66
N VAL A 9 -14.52 -24.95 -45.63
CA VAL A 9 -13.10 -24.65 -45.36
C VAL A 9 -12.93 -23.24 -44.79
N GLY A 10 -13.68 -22.26 -45.32
CA GLY A 10 -13.68 -20.88 -44.80
C GLY A 10 -14.19 -20.79 -43.37
N GLU A 11 -15.25 -21.53 -43.03
CA GLU A 11 -15.78 -21.63 -41.66
C GLU A 11 -14.78 -22.29 -40.70
N LEU A 12 -14.12 -23.37 -41.12
CA LEU A 12 -13.09 -24.02 -40.33
C LEU A 12 -11.91 -23.08 -40.05
N LEU A 13 -11.39 -22.40 -41.08
CA LEU A 13 -10.31 -21.45 -40.95
C LEU A 13 -10.70 -20.24 -40.08
N GLY A 14 -11.93 -19.73 -40.25
CA GLY A 14 -12.48 -18.67 -39.41
C GLY A 14 -12.58 -19.09 -37.95
N GLY A 15 -13.08 -20.30 -37.67
CA GLY A 15 -13.15 -20.86 -36.32
C GLY A 15 -11.77 -21.02 -35.68
N VAL A 16 -10.79 -21.54 -36.42
CA VAL A 16 -9.39 -21.64 -35.95
C VAL A 16 -8.79 -20.27 -35.68
N ALA A 17 -9.03 -19.28 -36.55
CA ALA A 17 -8.55 -17.91 -36.35
C ALA A 17 -9.15 -17.24 -35.11
N VAL A 18 -10.44 -17.46 -34.85
CA VAL A 18 -11.13 -16.98 -33.64
C VAL A 18 -10.53 -17.65 -32.40
N LEU A 19 -10.35 -18.97 -32.40
CA LEU A 19 -9.71 -19.68 -31.28
C LEU A 19 -8.29 -19.18 -31.01
N ALA A 20 -7.48 -19.00 -32.06
CA ALA A 20 -6.13 -18.46 -31.93
C ALA A 20 -6.14 -17.04 -31.33
N THR A 21 -7.10 -16.20 -31.74
CA THR A 21 -7.26 -14.84 -31.22
C THR A 21 -7.69 -14.84 -29.76
N LEU A 22 -8.59 -15.74 -29.36
CA LEU A 22 -9.00 -15.88 -27.96
C LEU A 22 -7.85 -16.35 -27.06
N VAL A 23 -7.03 -17.29 -27.53
CA VAL A 23 -5.82 -17.72 -26.81
C VAL A 23 -4.83 -16.57 -26.68
N TYR A 24 -4.59 -15.83 -27.76
CA TYR A 24 -3.73 -14.64 -27.72
C TYR A 24 -4.26 -13.59 -26.73
N LEU A 25 -5.56 -13.28 -26.76
CA LEU A 25 -6.17 -12.31 -25.86
C LEU A 25 -6.08 -12.76 -24.39
N ALA A 26 -6.30 -14.04 -24.11
CA ALA A 26 -6.16 -14.58 -22.76
C ALA A 26 -4.71 -14.43 -22.25
N LEU A 27 -3.71 -14.73 -23.08
CA LEU A 27 -2.30 -14.53 -22.75
C LEU A 27 -1.97 -13.04 -22.56
N GLN A 28 -2.50 -12.19 -23.44
CA GLN A 28 -2.33 -10.73 -23.40
C GLN A 28 -2.87 -10.15 -22.09
N ILE A 29 -4.07 -10.56 -21.66
CA ILE A 29 -4.68 -10.10 -20.40
C ILE A 29 -3.83 -10.54 -19.21
N ARG A 30 -3.32 -11.78 -19.20
CA ARG A 30 -2.46 -12.27 -18.12
C ARG A 30 -1.15 -11.48 -18.01
N GLN A 31 -0.51 -11.20 -19.14
CA GLN A 31 0.71 -10.39 -19.19
C GLN A 31 0.45 -8.95 -18.76
N ASN A 32 -0.65 -8.35 -19.24
CA ASN A 32 -1.05 -7.00 -18.87
C ASN A 32 -1.33 -6.90 -17.37
N THR A 33 -2.04 -7.87 -16.79
CA THR A 33 -2.31 -7.94 -15.35
C THR A 33 -1.01 -8.02 -14.55
N ALA A 34 -0.07 -8.89 -14.94
CA ALA A 34 1.23 -9.00 -14.28
C ALA A 34 2.02 -7.70 -14.32
N MET A 35 2.01 -7.00 -15.46
CA MET A 35 2.69 -5.71 -15.61
C MET A 35 2.04 -4.61 -14.76
N MET A 36 0.71 -4.54 -14.72
CA MET A 36 -0.02 -3.59 -13.87
C MET A 36 0.26 -3.83 -12.38
N THR A 37 0.28 -5.08 -11.94
CA THR A 37 0.65 -5.44 -10.57
C THR A 37 2.09 -4.99 -10.25
N ALA A 38 3.05 -5.28 -11.12
CA ALA A 38 4.44 -4.86 -10.93
C ALA A 38 4.58 -3.32 -10.86
N GLN A 39 3.82 -2.57 -11.68
CA GLN A 39 3.80 -1.11 -11.62
C GLN A 39 3.20 -0.58 -10.30
N ALA A 40 2.11 -1.19 -9.83
CA ALA A 40 1.51 -0.82 -8.53
C ALA A 40 2.48 -1.08 -7.37
N VAL A 41 3.23 -2.19 -7.45
CA VAL A 41 4.28 -2.51 -6.48
C VAL A 41 5.38 -1.47 -6.49
N GLN A 42 5.90 -1.15 -7.68
CA GLN A 42 6.97 -0.15 -7.83
C GLN A 42 6.52 1.23 -7.32
N ALA A 43 5.31 1.67 -7.67
CA ALA A 43 4.78 2.95 -7.18
C ALA A 43 4.66 3.01 -5.65
N SER A 44 4.32 1.89 -5.01
CA SER A 44 4.29 1.79 -3.54
C SER A 44 5.69 1.87 -2.93
N VAL A 45 6.68 1.23 -3.56
CA VAL A 45 8.09 1.29 -3.14
C VAL A 45 8.60 2.72 -3.28
N ASP A 46 8.37 3.37 -4.42
CA ASP A 46 8.80 4.74 -4.68
C ASP A 46 8.17 5.73 -3.69
N ALA A 47 6.88 5.56 -3.36
CA ALA A 47 6.19 6.40 -2.38
C ALA A 47 6.79 6.25 -0.97
N THR A 48 7.12 5.02 -0.57
CA THR A 48 7.80 4.74 0.71
C THR A 48 9.21 5.33 0.72
N GLN A 49 9.99 5.12 -0.34
CA GLN A 49 11.33 5.66 -0.47
C GLN A 49 11.35 7.19 -0.40
N ARG A 50 10.40 7.87 -1.05
CA ARG A 50 10.28 9.34 -0.98
C ARG A 50 10.12 9.84 0.45
N VAL A 51 9.26 9.21 1.26
CA VAL A 51 9.06 9.61 2.66
C VAL A 51 10.32 9.37 3.51
N LEU A 52 11.01 8.25 3.28
CA LEU A 52 12.24 7.91 4.00
C LEU A 52 13.39 8.83 3.63
N LEU A 53 13.59 9.08 2.33
CA LEU A 53 14.61 10.00 1.82
C LEU A 53 14.35 11.43 2.26
N PHE A 54 13.09 11.89 2.22
CA PHE A 54 12.71 13.20 2.76
C PHE A 54 13.18 13.33 4.23
N ARG A 55 12.91 12.35 5.08
CA ARG A 55 13.41 12.35 6.46
C ARG A 55 14.94 12.26 6.55
N ALA A 56 15.61 11.54 5.65
CA ALA A 56 17.07 11.40 5.63
C ALA A 56 17.79 12.68 5.16
N GLU A 57 17.16 13.46 4.29
CA GLU A 57 17.72 14.69 3.71
C GLU A 57 17.45 15.94 4.55
N HIS A 58 16.52 15.88 5.52
CA HIS A 58 16.07 17.01 6.33
C HIS A 58 16.48 16.83 7.82
N PRO A 59 17.69 17.27 8.24
CA PRO A 59 18.18 17.13 9.62
C PRO A 59 17.27 17.75 10.68
N GLU A 60 16.64 18.87 10.36
CA GLU A 60 15.69 19.59 11.20
C GLU A 60 14.47 18.71 11.51
N LEU A 61 13.90 18.01 10.52
CA LEU A 61 12.82 17.06 10.74
C LEU A 61 13.26 15.92 11.66
N ARG A 62 14.48 15.39 11.49
CA ARG A 62 15.02 14.38 12.42
C ARG A 62 15.20 14.94 13.83
N SER A 63 15.57 16.21 13.95
CA SER A 63 15.68 16.89 15.23
C SER A 63 14.31 17.00 15.91
N ILE A 64 13.28 17.42 15.17
CA ILE A 64 11.88 17.48 15.62
C ILE A 64 11.39 16.10 16.09
N ILE A 65 11.63 15.04 15.31
CA ILE A 65 11.24 13.68 15.68
C ILE A 65 11.97 13.22 16.96
N ARG A 66 13.25 13.58 17.14
CA ARG A 66 13.98 13.27 18.39
C ARG A 66 13.37 14.00 19.57
N LYS A 67 13.11 15.32 19.46
CA LYS A 67 12.43 16.12 20.49
C LYS A 67 11.07 15.53 20.86
N ALA A 68 10.27 15.15 19.86
CA ALA A 68 8.97 14.52 20.05
C ALA A 68 9.08 13.19 20.83
N ARG A 69 10.16 12.43 20.59
CA ARG A 69 10.44 11.16 21.28
C ARG A 69 10.95 11.36 22.70
N SER A 70 11.75 12.39 22.96
CA SER A 70 12.23 12.76 24.29
C SER A 70 11.21 13.55 25.11
N VAL A 71 10.00 13.78 24.58
CA VAL A 71 8.93 14.55 25.23
C VAL A 71 9.36 16.00 25.51
N GLU A 72 10.28 16.51 24.69
CA GLU A 72 10.65 17.91 24.70
C GLU A 72 9.54 18.77 24.10
N GLN A 73 9.48 20.03 24.51
CA GLN A 73 8.51 20.98 23.99
C GLN A 73 8.87 21.35 22.55
N LEU A 74 7.92 21.16 21.65
CA LEU A 74 8.02 21.55 20.25
C LEU A 74 7.44 22.96 20.07
N THR A 75 8.02 23.75 19.17
CA THR A 75 7.39 25.00 18.73
C THR A 75 6.17 24.72 17.85
N VAL A 76 5.36 25.75 17.58
CA VAL A 76 4.20 25.63 16.69
C VAL A 76 4.64 25.15 15.29
N ASP A 77 5.66 25.77 14.72
CA ASP A 77 6.19 25.38 13.40
C ASP A 77 6.73 23.94 13.39
N GLU A 78 7.38 23.50 14.47
CA GLU A 78 7.87 22.12 14.60
C GLU A 78 6.71 21.11 14.68
N ILE A 79 5.60 21.48 15.35
CA ILE A 79 4.38 20.67 15.40
C ILE A 79 3.77 20.55 14.00
N GLU A 80 3.64 21.66 13.26
CA GLU A 80 3.06 21.65 11.91
C GLU A 80 3.88 20.79 10.95
N ALA A 81 5.21 20.89 11.01
CA ALA A 81 6.11 20.05 10.22
C ALA A 81 5.97 18.56 10.59
N LEU A 82 5.90 18.24 11.89
CA LEU A 82 5.73 16.87 12.37
C LEU A 82 4.38 16.29 11.94
N VAL A 83 3.30 17.06 12.08
CA VAL A 83 1.94 16.67 11.69
C VAL A 83 1.88 16.38 10.18
N SER A 84 2.45 17.25 9.36
CA SER A 84 2.50 17.09 7.90
C SER A 84 3.29 15.84 7.51
N TYR A 85 4.43 15.60 8.17
CA TYR A 85 5.22 14.39 7.97
C TYR A 85 4.43 13.12 8.34
N LEU A 86 3.79 13.10 9.51
CA LEU A 86 2.99 11.95 9.95
C LEU A 86 1.81 11.71 9.02
N GLN A 87 1.17 12.76 8.52
CA GLN A 87 0.10 12.63 7.53
C GLN A 87 0.59 11.95 6.25
N ALA A 88 1.73 12.38 5.70
CA ALA A 88 2.33 11.78 4.50
C ALA A 88 2.70 10.29 4.72
N VAL A 89 3.26 9.98 5.90
CA VAL A 89 3.58 8.60 6.31
C VAL A 89 2.31 7.74 6.38
N PHE A 90 1.26 8.21 7.05
CA PHE A 90 0.04 7.43 7.23
C PHE A 90 -0.83 7.35 5.96
N MET A 91 -0.73 8.31 5.04
CA MET A 91 -1.34 8.17 3.71
C MET A 91 -0.65 7.05 2.90
N ASN A 92 0.68 6.93 3.01
CA ASN A 92 1.41 5.78 2.45
C ASN A 92 0.96 4.49 3.11
N PHE A 93 0.77 4.49 4.44
CA PHE A 93 0.23 3.34 5.11
C PHE A 93 -1.17 2.98 4.54
N GLN A 94 -2.14 3.89 4.55
CA GLN A 94 -3.48 3.59 4.03
C GLN A 94 -3.49 3.08 2.58
N ALA A 95 -2.73 3.71 1.68
CA ALA A 95 -2.66 3.30 0.28
C ALA A 95 -2.15 1.85 0.15
N ARG A 96 -1.12 1.51 0.93
CA ARG A 96 -0.55 0.17 0.95
C ARG A 96 -1.53 -0.86 1.52
N PHE A 97 -2.23 -0.55 2.61
CA PHE A 97 -3.26 -1.41 3.19
C PHE A 97 -4.39 -1.70 2.19
N GLN A 98 -4.82 -0.71 1.41
CA GLN A 98 -5.84 -0.90 0.38
C GLN A 98 -5.39 -1.82 -0.77
N HIS A 99 -4.12 -1.80 -1.12
CA HIS A 99 -3.56 -2.71 -2.13
C HIS A 99 -3.39 -4.13 -1.60
N ASP A 100 -3.04 -4.28 -0.32
CA ASP A 100 -2.97 -5.58 0.34
C ASP A 100 -4.33 -6.29 0.33
N GLN A 101 -5.40 -5.58 0.68
CA GLN A 101 -6.77 -6.12 0.60
C GLN A 101 -7.19 -6.60 -0.81
N ARG A 102 -6.43 -6.23 -1.85
CA ARG A 102 -6.66 -6.64 -3.24
C ARG A 102 -5.70 -7.74 -3.70
N GLY A 103 -4.85 -8.28 -2.81
CA GLY A 103 -3.89 -9.34 -3.12
C GLY A 103 -2.75 -8.92 -4.03
N VAL A 104 -2.40 -7.63 -4.05
CA VAL A 104 -1.34 -7.08 -4.93
C VAL A 104 0.06 -7.48 -4.47
N PHE A 105 0.21 -7.84 -3.19
CA PHE A 105 1.52 -7.98 -2.54
C PHE A 105 1.75 -9.35 -1.90
N ASP A 106 3.01 -9.77 -1.91
CA ASP A 106 3.46 -10.97 -1.19
C ASP A 106 3.37 -10.78 0.33
N ALA A 107 3.01 -11.85 1.04
CA ALA A 107 2.77 -11.84 2.48
C ALA A 107 3.97 -11.34 3.31
N SER A 108 5.21 -11.66 2.92
CA SER A 108 6.43 -11.24 3.64
C SER A 108 6.68 -9.73 3.62
N VAL A 109 6.29 -9.06 2.52
CA VAL A 109 6.41 -7.59 2.39
C VAL A 109 5.38 -6.91 3.28
N ASN A 110 4.18 -7.49 3.40
CA ASN A 110 3.14 -6.98 4.27
C ASN A 110 3.50 -7.12 5.75
N GLU A 111 4.10 -8.23 6.16
CA GLU A 111 4.55 -8.43 7.55
C GLU A 111 5.51 -7.32 7.99
N SER A 112 6.53 -7.04 7.19
CA SER A 112 7.51 -5.98 7.50
C SER A 112 6.84 -4.62 7.63
N TYR A 113 5.86 -4.35 6.79
CA TYR A 113 5.10 -3.11 6.78
C TYR A 113 4.21 -2.96 8.03
N GLU A 114 3.55 -4.03 8.47
CA GLU A 114 2.76 -4.06 9.70
C GLU A 114 3.61 -3.79 10.94
N LEU A 115 4.81 -4.38 11.00
CA LEU A 115 5.76 -4.12 12.08
C LEU A 115 6.18 -2.65 12.15
N ILE A 116 6.36 -2.00 11.00
CA ILE A 116 6.71 -0.57 10.93
C ILE A 116 5.53 0.28 11.38
N LEU A 117 4.30 0.01 10.90
CA LEU A 117 3.11 0.73 11.36
C LEU A 117 2.92 0.60 12.88
N ALA A 118 3.10 -0.61 13.42
CA ALA A 118 3.05 -0.86 14.85
C ALA A 118 4.15 -0.08 15.62
N ASP A 119 5.37 0.02 15.08
CA ASP A 119 6.44 0.86 15.68
C ASP A 119 6.07 2.35 15.73
N TYR A 120 5.44 2.89 14.68
CA TYR A 120 4.89 4.25 14.72
C TYR A 120 3.81 4.37 15.80
N LEU A 121 2.85 3.45 15.84
CA LEU A 121 1.75 3.47 16.80
C LEU A 121 2.19 3.22 18.25
N ARG A 122 3.39 2.68 18.50
CA ARG A 122 4.00 2.62 19.85
C ARG A 122 4.47 3.97 20.36
N GLN A 123 4.75 4.93 19.48
CA GLN A 123 5.33 6.21 19.87
C GLN A 123 4.23 7.13 20.45
N PRO A 124 4.40 7.66 21.69
CA PRO A 124 3.36 8.47 22.35
C PRO A 124 2.90 9.70 21.56
N PHE A 125 3.83 10.39 20.88
CA PHE A 125 3.48 11.55 20.06
C PHE A 125 2.66 11.17 18.82
N VAL A 126 2.89 9.99 18.23
CA VAL A 126 2.11 9.48 17.11
C VAL A 126 0.71 9.10 17.58
N ARG A 127 0.57 8.46 18.74
CA ARG A 127 -0.75 8.16 19.33
C ARG A 127 -1.56 9.43 19.60
N ARG A 128 -0.90 10.45 20.16
CA ARG A 128 -1.54 11.76 20.38
C ARG A 128 -1.97 12.39 19.07
N TRP A 129 -1.12 12.33 18.05
CA TRP A 129 -1.48 12.83 16.72
C TRP A 129 -2.65 12.06 16.10
N TRP A 130 -2.61 10.73 16.17
CA TRP A 130 -3.62 9.83 15.64
C TRP A 130 -5.01 10.08 16.25
N SER A 131 -5.09 10.42 17.55
CA SER A 131 -6.38 10.64 18.21
C SER A 131 -7.22 11.76 17.57
N PHE A 132 -6.59 12.77 16.98
CA PHE A 132 -7.27 13.84 16.26
C PHE A 132 -7.19 13.70 14.73
N SER A 133 -6.15 13.06 14.17
CA SER A 133 -6.00 12.91 12.71
C SER A 133 -6.78 11.73 12.13
N ARG A 134 -7.13 10.72 12.94
CA ARG A 134 -7.75 9.47 12.46
C ARG A 134 -8.97 9.70 11.57
N ALA A 135 -9.76 10.74 11.82
CA ALA A 135 -10.96 11.06 11.04
C ALA A 135 -10.69 11.33 9.55
N LEU A 136 -9.45 11.65 9.18
CA LEU A 136 -9.02 11.85 7.79
C LEU A 136 -8.84 10.53 7.02
N TYR A 137 -8.90 9.39 7.70
CA TYR A 137 -8.61 8.07 7.15
C TYR A 137 -9.89 7.23 6.98
N GLY A 138 -9.86 6.35 5.98
CA GLY A 138 -10.96 5.42 5.68
C GLY A 138 -11.24 4.49 6.87
N GLU A 139 -12.51 4.07 7.01
CA GLU A 139 -12.95 3.27 8.16
C GLU A 139 -12.19 1.95 8.32
N SER A 140 -11.90 1.23 7.23
CA SER A 140 -11.17 -0.04 7.29
C SER A 140 -9.76 0.15 7.86
N PHE A 141 -9.04 1.17 7.41
CA PHE A 141 -7.71 1.49 7.90
C PHE A 141 -7.75 1.98 9.36
N ARG A 142 -8.75 2.79 9.73
CA ARG A 142 -8.94 3.20 11.13
C ARG A 142 -9.12 1.99 12.05
N ARG A 143 -10.00 1.06 11.68
CA ARG A 143 -10.24 -0.18 12.45
C ARG A 143 -8.97 -1.01 12.59
N HIS A 144 -8.17 -1.09 11.52
CA HIS A 144 -6.88 -1.79 11.55
C HIS A 144 -5.90 -1.14 12.54
N CYS A 145 -5.71 0.18 12.48
CA CYS A 145 -4.87 0.90 13.44
C CYS A 145 -5.38 0.76 14.89
N ASP A 146 -6.69 0.79 15.10
CA ASP A 146 -7.29 0.62 16.43
C ASP A 146 -7.05 -0.80 16.97
N ALA A 147 -7.12 -1.83 16.12
CA ALA A 147 -6.80 -3.20 16.49
C ALA A 147 -5.31 -3.36 16.84
N LEU A 148 -4.41 -2.74 16.06
CA LEU A 148 -2.98 -2.70 16.36
C LEU A 148 -2.70 -2.01 17.69
N LEU A 149 -3.35 -0.88 17.97
CA LEU A 149 -3.23 -0.18 19.24
C LEU A 149 -3.68 -1.06 20.42
N ALA A 150 -4.82 -1.73 20.30
CA ALA A 150 -5.31 -2.65 21.33
C ALA A 150 -4.35 -3.84 21.57
N ALA A 151 -3.76 -4.39 20.51
CA ALA A 151 -2.77 -5.46 20.61
C ALA A 151 -1.48 -4.97 21.32
N ILE A 152 -0.99 -3.78 20.96
CA ILE A 152 0.18 -3.16 21.60
C ILE A 152 -0.09 -2.94 23.10
N ASP A 153 -1.27 -2.44 23.46
CA ASP A 153 -1.62 -2.11 24.85
C ASP A 153 -1.81 -3.35 25.74
N SER A 154 -2.25 -4.46 25.14
CA SER A 154 -2.37 -5.75 25.84
C SER A 154 -1.07 -6.57 25.85
N GLY A 155 -0.01 -6.10 25.18
CA GLY A 155 1.25 -6.84 25.05
C GLY A 155 1.15 -8.12 24.20
N THR A 156 0.08 -8.25 23.40
CA THR A 156 -0.09 -9.38 22.46
C THR A 156 0.57 -9.09 21.13
N ALA A 157 0.89 -10.16 20.38
CA ALA A 157 1.38 -10.02 19.02
C ALA A 157 0.32 -9.29 18.16
N PRO A 158 0.73 -8.44 17.19
CA PRO A 158 -0.20 -7.80 16.27
C PRO A 158 -1.11 -8.85 15.61
N PRO A 159 -2.40 -8.56 15.38
CA PRO A 159 -3.28 -9.49 14.69
C PRO A 159 -2.68 -9.85 13.32
N ALA A 160 -2.56 -11.15 13.05
CA ALA A 160 -2.26 -11.63 11.71
C ALA A 160 -3.47 -11.29 10.81
N LEU A 161 -3.19 -10.82 9.60
CA LEU A 161 -4.22 -10.66 8.58
C LEU A 161 -4.52 -12.05 8.02
N ASP A 162 -5.73 -12.55 8.30
CA ASP A 162 -6.28 -13.76 7.66
C ASP A 162 -6.59 -13.52 6.17
#